data_AF-C6HTU2-F1
#
_entry.id   AF-C6HTU2-F1
#
_cell.length_a   1.000
_cell.length_b   1.000
_cell.length_c   1.000
_cell.angle_alpha   90.00
_cell.angle_beta   90.00
_cell.angle_gamma   90.00
#
_symmetry.space_group_name_H-M   'P 1'
#
loop_
_entity.id
_entity.type
_entity.pdbx_description
1 polymer ?
#
loop_
_entity_poly.entity_id
_entity_poly.type
_entity_poly.pdbx_seq_one_letter_code
_entity_poly.pdbx_strand_id
1 'polypeptide(L)'
;MGRRKSFENLAEQPIPTRVPELLRTRMRELAKDPSRRTLNALMAEIMHYFLLEKPYEKGLRFRIPRFTVRFENGTPVRTGWRQINIYLPSDLKDRMTAEIERLRT
;
A
#
# COMPACT_ATOMS: atom_id res chain seq x y z
N MET A 1 22.21 -1.88 -25.38
CA MET A 1 20.82 -1.51 -25.04
C MET A 1 20.60 -1.71 -23.55
N GLY A 2 20.60 -0.62 -22.78
CA GLY A 2 20.73 -0.66 -21.32
C GLY A 2 19.49 -1.16 -20.60
N ARG A 3 19.66 -2.23 -19.81
CA ARG A 3 18.69 -2.71 -18.83
C ARG A 3 18.57 -1.64 -17.74
N ARG A 4 17.50 -0.84 -17.75
CA ARG A 4 17.19 0.05 -16.62
C ARG A 4 16.79 -0.79 -15.41
N LYS A 5 17.77 -1.28 -14.65
CA LYS A 5 17.59 -1.60 -13.23
C LYS A 5 18.06 -0.39 -12.42
N SER A 6 17.18 0.12 -11.56
CA SER A 6 17.50 0.70 -10.24
C SER A 6 16.21 1.18 -9.55
N PHE A 7 15.32 0.22 -9.28
CA PHE A 7 14.40 0.20 -8.12
C PHE A 7 14.95 -0.82 -7.11
N GLU A 8 16.26 -0.80 -6.88
CA GLU A 8 17.07 -2.03 -6.81
C GLU A 8 16.94 -2.89 -5.56
N ASN A 9 16.07 -2.54 -4.61
CA ASN A 9 15.76 -3.39 -3.46
C ASN A 9 14.27 -3.38 -3.12
N LEU A 10 13.38 -3.49 -4.11
CA LEU A 10 11.99 -3.83 -3.81
C LEU A 10 11.95 -5.24 -3.19
N ALA A 11 11.28 -5.40 -2.05
CA ALA A 11 11.14 -6.72 -1.42
C ALA A 11 10.49 -7.71 -2.39
N GLU A 12 11.05 -8.92 -2.49
CA GLU A 12 10.55 -9.97 -3.40
C GLU A 12 9.08 -10.33 -3.13
N GLN A 13 8.67 -10.22 -1.86
CA GLN A 13 7.30 -10.51 -1.44
C GLN A 13 6.44 -9.24 -1.40
N PRO A 14 5.36 -9.16 -2.21
CA PRO A 14 4.42 -8.05 -2.19
C PRO A 14 3.69 -7.97 -0.86
N ILE A 15 3.31 -6.75 -0.46
CA ILE A 15 2.40 -6.52 0.65
C ILE A 15 0.96 -6.50 0.08
N PRO A 16 0.16 -7.55 0.27
CA PRO A 16 -1.22 -7.57 -0.23
C PRO A 16 -2.05 -6.55 0.55
N THR A 17 -2.46 -5.50 -0.14
CA THR A 17 -3.20 -4.38 0.45
C THR A 17 -4.57 -4.31 -0.17
N ARG A 18 -5.60 -4.00 0.61
CA ARG A 18 -6.96 -3.80 0.07
C ARG A 18 -7.36 -2.34 0.20
N VAL A 19 -7.86 -1.79 -0.89
CA VAL A 19 -8.35 -0.41 -0.97
C VAL A 19 -9.74 -0.37 -1.62
N PRO A 20 -10.59 0.59 -1.30
CA PRO A 20 -11.79 0.87 -2.07
C PRO A 20 -11.46 1.14 -3.53
N GLU A 21 -12.33 0.71 -4.45
CA GLU A 21 -12.13 0.86 -5.90
C GLU A 21 -11.92 2.32 -6.33
N LEU A 22 -12.68 3.25 -5.75
CA LEU A 22 -12.52 4.69 -5.99
C LEU A 22 -11.13 5.19 -5.59
N LEU A 23 -10.61 4.74 -4.44
CA LEU A 23 -9.26 5.11 -3.99
C LEU A 23 -8.20 4.52 -4.90
N ARG A 24 -8.35 3.27 -5.36
CA ARG A 24 -7.43 2.67 -6.34
C ARG A 24 -7.32 3.51 -7.61
N THR A 25 -8.45 3.98 -8.16
CA THR A 25 -8.47 4.84 -9.34
C THR A 25 -7.73 6.15 -9.07
N ARG A 26 -8.04 6.80 -7.95
CA ARG A 26 -7.37 8.05 -7.56
C ARG A 26 -5.87 7.88 -7.37
N MET A 27 -5.42 6.81 -6.72
CA MET A 27 -4.00 6.52 -6.53
C MET A 27 -3.28 6.29 -7.86
N ARG A 28 -3.93 5.64 -8.83
CA ARG A 28 -3.38 5.47 -10.18
C ARG A 28 -3.22 6.79 -10.91
N GLU A 29 -4.14 7.72 -10.73
CA GLU A 29 -4.02 9.08 -11.28
C GLU A 29 -2.85 9.83 -10.64
N LEU A 30 -2.75 9.82 -9.30
CA LEU A 30 -1.65 10.46 -8.57
C LEU A 30 -0.28 9.88 -8.95
N ALA A 31 -0.22 8.58 -9.24
CA ALA A 31 0.99 7.90 -9.67
C ALA A 31 1.46 8.28 -11.08
N LYS A 32 0.63 8.95 -11.89
CA LYS A 32 1.02 9.45 -13.22
C LYS A 32 1.94 10.67 -13.15
N ASP A 33 2.12 11.27 -11.97
CA ASP A 33 3.07 12.35 -11.77
C ASP A 33 4.48 11.93 -12.28
N PRO A 34 5.12 12.73 -13.17
CA PRO A 34 6.42 12.42 -13.74
C PRO A 34 7.54 12.17 -12.72
N SER A 35 7.41 12.70 -11.50
CA SER A 35 8.34 12.51 -10.39
C SER A 35 8.24 11.12 -9.75
N ARG A 36 7.06 10.48 -9.78
CA ARG A 36 6.79 9.17 -9.13
C ARG A 36 6.77 8.03 -10.14
N ARG A 37 6.21 8.25 -11.33
CA ARG A 37 6.11 7.33 -12.49
C ARG A 37 5.39 5.99 -12.25
N THR A 38 5.24 5.53 -11.01
CA THR A 38 4.65 4.23 -10.67
C THR A 38 3.85 4.29 -9.37
N LEU A 39 2.88 3.38 -9.25
CA LEU A 39 2.11 3.22 -8.03
C LEU A 39 2.97 2.79 -6.83
N ASN A 40 4.00 1.96 -7.06
CA ASN A 40 4.92 1.54 -6.00
C ASN A 40 5.74 2.72 -5.46
N ALA A 41 6.21 3.63 -6.33
CA ALA A 41 6.92 4.83 -5.91
C ALA A 41 6.02 5.76 -5.08
N LEU A 42 4.77 5.99 -5.52
CA LEU A 42 3.79 6.74 -4.74
C LEU A 42 3.57 6.09 -3.35
N MET A 43 3.43 4.77 -3.30
CA MET A 43 3.26 4.07 -2.03
C MET A 43 4.49 4.15 -1.13
N ALA A 44 5.69 4.05 -1.69
CA ALA A 44 6.93 4.22 -0.93
C ALA A 44 7.02 5.62 -0.31
N GLU A 45 6.69 6.66 -1.08
CA GLU A 45 6.64 8.04 -0.57
C GLU A 45 5.60 8.21 0.54
N ILE A 46 4.38 7.69 0.36
CA ILE A 46 3.34 7.74 1.39
C ILE A 46 3.80 7.03 2.67
N MET A 47 4.39 5.83 2.56
CA MET A 47 4.86 5.07 3.72
C MET A 47 6.04 5.77 4.42
N HIS A 48 6.92 6.40 3.65
CA HIS A 48 8.01 7.20 4.19
C HIS A 48 7.48 8.37 5.03
N TYR A 49 6.55 9.17 4.49
CA TYR A 49 5.93 10.26 5.24
C TYR A 49 5.11 9.77 6.43
N PHE A 50 4.44 8.63 6.31
CA PHE A 50 3.71 8.04 7.43
C PHE A 50 4.64 7.72 8.62
N LEU A 51 5.82 7.15 8.37
CA LEU A 51 6.82 6.91 9.42
C LEU A 51 7.41 8.21 9.99
N LEU A 52 7.59 9.22 9.14
CA LEU A 52 8.17 10.50 9.52
C LEU A 52 7.21 11.32 10.39
N GLU A 53 5.97 11.50 9.95
CA GLU A 53 4.99 12.39 10.57
C GLU A 53 4.26 11.75 11.75
N LYS A 54 4.33 10.42 11.86
CA LYS A 54 3.68 9.61 12.89
C LYS A 54 2.21 10.01 13.12
N PRO A 55 1.37 10.04 12.07
CA PRO A 55 -0.01 10.52 12.19
C PRO A 55 -0.86 9.67 13.15
N TYR A 56 -0.42 8.44 13.46
CA TYR A 56 -1.03 7.59 14.47
C TYR A 56 -0.93 8.15 15.90
N GLU A 57 0.10 8.93 16.22
CA GLU A 57 0.19 9.66 17.50
C GLU A 57 -0.87 10.78 17.57
N LYS A 58 -1.39 11.20 16.41
CA LYS A 58 -2.45 12.22 16.26
C LYS A 58 -3.84 11.59 16.05
N GLY A 59 -3.98 10.26 16.25
CA GLY A 59 -5.26 9.55 16.20
C GLY A 59 -5.57 8.83 14.89
N LEU A 60 -4.68 8.86 13.89
CA LEU A 60 -4.87 8.09 12.65
C LEU A 60 -4.62 6.59 12.90
N ARG A 61 -5.68 5.79 12.92
CA ARG A 61 -5.57 4.34 13.17
C ARG A 61 -5.44 3.55 11.87
N PHE A 62 -4.63 2.48 11.90
CA PHE A 62 -4.62 1.47 10.86
C PHE A 62 -5.99 0.77 10.80
N ARG A 63 -6.64 0.76 9.63
CA ARG A 63 -7.89 0.01 9.43
C ARG A 63 -7.60 -1.39 8.91
N ILE A 64 -8.34 -2.37 9.45
CA ILE A 64 -8.32 -3.75 8.96
C ILE A 64 -8.96 -3.79 7.55
N PRO A 65 -8.26 -4.31 6.53
CA PRO A 65 -8.77 -4.36 5.17
C PRO A 65 -9.98 -5.30 5.05
N ARG A 66 -11.12 -4.78 4.56
CA ARG A 66 -12.35 -5.56 4.36
C ARG A 66 -12.19 -6.58 3.21
N PHE A 67 -12.96 -7.65 3.24
CA PHE A 67 -12.98 -8.66 2.18
C PHE A 67 -13.35 -8.05 0.82
N THR A 68 -12.74 -8.55 -0.26
CA THR A 68 -13.02 -8.13 -1.66
C THR A 68 -14.33 -8.74 -2.20
N VAL A 69 -14.73 -9.88 -1.65
CA VAL A 69 -15.96 -10.60 -1.97
C VAL A 69 -16.65 -10.98 -0.65
N ARG A 70 -17.98 -10.87 -0.63
CA ARG A 70 -18.85 -11.42 0.42
C ARG A 70 -19.83 -12.38 -0.22
N PHE A 71 -20.38 -13.30 0.56
CA PHE A 71 -21.44 -14.18 0.09
C PHE A 71 -22.77 -13.73 0.66
N GLU A 72 -23.74 -13.47 -0.22
CA GLU A 72 -25.11 -13.15 0.14
C GLU A 72 -25.99 -14.26 -0.46
N ASN A 73 -26.66 -15.03 0.40
CA ASN A 73 -27.46 -16.20 0.01
C ASN A 73 -26.70 -17.18 -0.90
N GLY A 74 -25.43 -17.45 -0.59
CA GLY A 74 -24.56 -18.33 -1.38
C GLY A 74 -24.02 -17.73 -2.68
N THR A 75 -24.43 -16.51 -3.04
CA THR A 75 -23.94 -15.83 -4.24
C THR A 75 -22.78 -14.89 -3.89
N PRO A 76 -21.65 -14.93 -4.63
CA PRO A 76 -20.53 -14.02 -4.40
C PRO A 76 -20.85 -12.60 -4.89
N VAL A 77 -20.84 -11.64 -3.96
CA VAL A 77 -21.08 -10.21 -4.21
C VAL A 77 -19.78 -9.42 -4.02
N ARG A 78 -19.48 -8.51 -4.95
CA ARG A 78 -18.32 -7.61 -4.87
C ARG A 78 -18.57 -6.53 -3.82
N THR A 79 -17.62 -6.35 -2.91
CA THR A 79 -17.76 -5.40 -1.79
C THR A 79 -17.34 -3.96 -2.11
N GLY A 80 -16.88 -3.70 -3.34
CA GLY A 80 -16.23 -2.43 -3.71
C GLY A 80 -14.78 -2.31 -3.25
N TRP A 81 -14.20 -3.35 -2.62
CA TRP A 81 -12.79 -3.42 -2.27
C TRP A 81 -11.99 -4.16 -3.34
N ARG A 82 -10.78 -3.67 -3.63
CA ARG A 82 -9.84 -4.27 -4.56
C ARG A 82 -8.54 -4.56 -3.84
N GLN A 83 -7.95 -5.73 -4.12
CA GLN A 83 -6.58 -6.01 -3.72
C GLN A 83 -5.61 -5.34 -4.70
N ILE A 84 -4.60 -4.68 -4.15
CA ILE A 84 -3.42 -4.19 -4.84
C ILE A 84 -2.19 -4.80 -4.16
N ASN A 85 -1.21 -5.18 -4.96
CA ASN A 85 0.05 -5.70 -4.44
C ASN A 85 1.06 -4.56 -4.47
N ILE A 86 1.56 -4.20 -3.29
CA ILE A 86 2.48 -3.07 -3.13
C ILE A 86 3.88 -3.64 -2.91
N TYR A 87 4.83 -3.14 -3.67
CA TYR A 87 6.23 -3.47 -3.51
C TYR A 87 6.92 -2.24 -2.92
N LEU A 88 7.49 -2.39 -1.72
CA LEU A 88 8.25 -1.35 -1.05
C LEU A 88 9.75 -1.70 -1.08
N PRO A 89 10.63 -0.69 -1.04
CA PRO A 89 12.04 -0.90 -0.70
C PRO A 89 12.18 -1.72 0.59
N SER A 90 13.17 -2.62 0.65
CA SER A 90 13.37 -3.55 1.76
C SER A 90 13.53 -2.83 3.10
N ASP A 91 14.38 -1.80 3.14
CA ASP A 91 14.61 -0.95 4.31
C ASP A 91 13.32 -0.31 4.82
N LEU A 92 12.47 0.18 3.91
CA LEU A 92 11.21 0.81 4.24
C LEU A 92 10.19 -0.22 4.74
N LYS A 93 10.16 -1.41 4.13
CA LYS A 93 9.30 -2.53 4.54
C LYS A 93 9.63 -2.98 5.97
N ASP A 94 10.91 -3.13 6.28
CA ASP A 94 11.36 -3.58 7.60
C ASP A 94 10.98 -2.57 8.68
N ARG A 95 11.22 -1.28 8.43
CA ARG A 95 10.82 -0.18 9.33
C ARG A 95 9.31 -0.12 9.54
N MET A 96 8.52 -0.25 8.47
CA MET A 96 7.05 -0.28 8.57
C MET A 96 6.56 -1.48 9.38
N THR A 97 7.19 -2.65 9.21
CA THR A 97 6.80 -3.88 9.92
C THR A 97 7.05 -3.74 11.42
N ALA A 98 8.24 -3.26 11.81
CA ALA A 98 8.58 -2.98 13.20
C ALA A 98 7.63 -1.96 13.84
N GLU A 99 7.28 -0.90 13.11
CA GLU A 99 6.35 0.13 13.62
C GLU A 99 4.93 -0.42 13.80
N ILE A 100 4.45 -1.26 12.87
CA ILE A 100 3.14 -1.91 12.99
C ILE A 100 3.10 -2.87 14.18
N GLU A 101 4.17 -3.62 14.42
CA GLU A 101 4.29 -4.51 15.59
C GLU A 101 4.27 -3.71 16.90
N ARG A 102 4.98 -2.58 16.94
CA ARG A 102 4.96 -1.65 18.08
C ARG A 102 3.54 -1.13 18.37
N LEU A 103 2.79 -0.75 17.34
CA LEU A 103 1.43 -0.20 17.49
C LEU A 103 0.36 -1.25 17.82
N ARG A 104 0.70 -2.54 17.73
CA ARG A 104 -0.18 -3.66 18.12
C ARG A 104 -0.02 -4.06 19.59
N THR A 105 1.11 -3.70 20.21
CA THR A 105 1.43 -3.96 21.61
C THR A 105 0.91 -2.81 22.48
#